data_AF-A0A094WPD8-F1
#
_entry.id   AF-A0A094WPD8-F1
#
_cell.length_a   1.000
_cell.length_b   1.000
_cell.length_c   1.000
_cell.angle_alpha   90.00
_cell.angle_beta   90.00
_cell.angle_gamma   90.00
#
_symmetry.space_group_name_H-M   'P 1'
#
loop_
_entity.id
_entity.type
_entity.pdbx_description
1 polymer ?
#
loop_
_entity_poly.entity_id
_entity_poly.type
_entity_poly.pdbx_seq_one_letter_code
_entity_poly.pdbx_strand_id
1 'polypeptide(L)'
;MEKVLGNKNENIEISRLVRSKKKRIRNKVAKRLNGQLGMNQGESLPKEEEFTPKASNESVSVSGLPVTKLLKLGKAFFKEQEVIKYYYTVGKEPFYKNKELLIETIEQEAVKLPVSEYNDFIKELSNVK
;
A
#
# COMPACT_ATOMS: atom_id res chain seq x y z
N MET A 1 42.49 10.18 48.80
CA MET A 1 42.28 10.94 47.54
C MET A 1 41.87 9.95 46.46
N GLU A 2 40.58 9.66 46.31
CA GLU A 2 40.08 8.81 45.22
C GLU A 2 39.93 9.65 43.95
N LYS A 3 40.55 9.19 42.86
CA LYS A 3 40.44 9.81 41.54
C LYS A 3 39.20 9.28 40.82
N VAL A 4 38.25 10.18 40.55
CA VAL A 4 37.04 9.93 39.75
C VAL A 4 37.45 9.65 38.30
N LEU A 5 37.58 8.37 37.94
CA LEU A 5 37.73 7.88 36.57
C LEU A 5 36.35 7.78 35.91
N GLY A 6 35.75 8.94 35.62
CA GLY A 6 34.52 9.04 34.86
C GLY A 6 34.75 9.57 33.44
N ASN A 7 34.12 8.93 32.46
CA ASN A 7 33.46 9.62 31.34
C ASN A 7 34.25 9.96 30.06
N LYS A 8 35.22 9.14 29.64
CA LYS A 8 35.69 9.16 28.24
C LYS A 8 34.80 8.34 27.29
N ASN A 9 34.29 7.20 27.75
CA ASN A 9 33.48 6.29 26.92
C ASN A 9 32.07 6.81 26.65
N GLU A 10 31.43 7.45 27.64
CA GLU A 10 30.11 8.04 27.50
C GLU A 10 30.09 9.20 26.48
N ASN A 11 31.13 10.03 26.47
CA ASN A 11 31.25 11.13 25.52
C ASN A 11 31.37 10.65 24.06
N ILE A 12 32.03 9.50 23.82
CA ILE A 12 32.15 8.92 22.48
C ILE A 12 30.78 8.38 22.01
N GLU A 13 30.02 7.73 22.88
CA GLU A 13 28.69 7.21 22.54
C GLU A 13 27.67 8.33 22.28
N ILE A 14 27.66 9.38 23.10
CA ILE A 14 26.81 10.56 22.89
C ILE A 14 27.13 11.20 21.54
N SER A 15 28.42 11.35 21.19
CA SER A 15 28.83 11.93 19.91
C SER A 15 28.41 11.08 18.69
N ARG A 16 28.46 9.74 18.80
CA ARG A 16 27.98 8.81 17.76
C ARG A 16 26.46 8.87 17.61
N LEU A 17 25.72 8.94 18.71
CA LEU A 17 24.26 9.02 18.71
C LEU A 17 23.75 10.31 18.05
N VAL A 18 24.40 11.45 18.32
CA VAL A 18 24.06 12.75 17.72
C VAL A 18 24.36 12.77 16.22
N ARG A 19 25.50 12.19 15.78
CA ARG A 19 25.84 12.04 14.35
C ARG A 19 24.80 11.17 13.62
N SER A 20 24.32 10.10 14.25
CA SER A 20 23.27 9.22 13.71
C SER A 20 21.92 9.92 13.58
N LYS A 21 21.48 10.67 14.62
CA LYS A 21 20.25 11.48 14.58
C LYS A 21 20.30 12.55 13.47
N LYS A 22 21.41 13.27 13.33
CA LYS A 22 21.58 14.29 12.27
C LYS A 22 21.57 13.67 10.87
N LYS A 23 22.13 12.46 10.69
CA LYS A 23 22.04 11.69 9.43
C LYS A 23 20.59 11.24 9.14
N ARG A 24 19.87 10.75 10.14
CA ARG A 24 18.46 10.32 10.01
C ARG A 24 17.53 11.47 9.61
N ILE A 25 17.71 12.66 10.22
CA ILE A 25 16.91 13.85 9.90
C ILE A 25 17.19 14.31 8.46
N ARG A 26 18.46 14.37 8.04
CA ARG A 26 18.82 14.74 6.65
C ARG A 26 18.21 13.78 5.62
N ASN A 27 18.29 12.48 5.85
CA ASN A 27 17.70 11.49 4.94
C ASN A 27 16.15 11.58 4.91
N LYS A 28 15.52 11.94 6.04
CA LYS A 28 14.07 12.15 6.11
C LYS A 28 13.63 13.39 5.32
N VAL A 29 14.40 14.48 5.35
CA VAL A 29 14.12 15.71 4.60
C VAL A 29 14.38 15.50 3.09
N ALA A 30 15.48 14.85 2.71
CA ALA A 30 15.78 14.55 1.31
C ALA A 30 14.69 13.67 0.66
N LYS A 31 14.16 12.69 1.40
CA LYS A 31 13.02 11.88 0.95
C LYS A 31 11.73 12.68 0.75
N ARG A 32 11.53 13.77 1.50
CA ARG A 32 10.36 14.65 1.32
C ARG A 32 10.51 15.55 0.08
N LEU A 33 11.72 16.02 -0.20
CA LEU A 33 12.02 16.79 -1.42
C LEU A 33 11.88 15.94 -2.70
N ASN A 34 12.30 14.67 -2.67
CA ASN A 34 12.08 13.75 -3.80
C ASN A 34 10.63 13.25 -3.94
N GLY A 35 9.79 13.42 -2.91
CA GLY A 35 8.40 12.96 -2.92
C GLY A 35 7.41 13.92 -3.59
N GLN A 36 7.84 15.13 -3.96
CA GLN A 36 6.98 16.15 -4.56
C GLN A 36 7.04 16.23 -6.10
N LEU A 37 7.88 15.42 -6.76
CA LEU A 37 8.00 15.40 -8.23
C LEU A 37 7.10 14.36 -8.93
N GLY A 38 6.10 13.81 -8.25
CA GLY A 38 5.23 12.75 -8.78
C GLY A 38 3.74 13.09 -8.85
N MET A 39 3.34 14.36 -8.65
CA MET A 39 1.94 14.78 -8.69
C MET A 39 1.66 15.61 -9.94
N ASN A 40 1.54 14.94 -11.09
CA ASN A 40 0.76 15.42 -12.22
C ASN A 40 -0.52 14.56 -12.22
N GLN A 41 -1.61 15.09 -11.67
CA GLN A 41 -2.66 15.83 -12.39
C GLN A 41 -3.36 14.98 -13.45
N GLY A 42 -4.62 14.69 -13.15
CA GLY A 42 -5.60 14.02 -13.99
C GLY A 42 -6.95 14.08 -13.30
N GLU A 43 -7.39 15.29 -12.95
CA GLU A 43 -8.81 15.55 -12.66
C GLU A 43 -9.55 15.57 -14.00
N SER A 44 -10.45 14.62 -14.20
CA SER A 44 -11.56 14.75 -15.14
C SER A 44 -12.76 13.97 -14.60
N LEU A 45 -13.71 14.71 -14.01
CA LEU A 45 -15.10 14.32 -13.78
C LEU A 45 -15.93 14.63 -15.05
N PRO A 46 -17.16 14.12 -15.18
CA PRO A 46 -17.51 12.78 -15.63
C PRO A 46 -18.19 12.83 -17.02
N LYS A 47 -18.08 11.77 -17.82
CA LYS A 47 -19.05 11.52 -18.88
C LYS A 47 -19.84 10.28 -18.52
N GLU A 48 -21.09 10.54 -18.16
CA GLU A 48 -22.17 9.57 -18.18
C GLU A 48 -22.29 9.05 -19.61
N GLU A 49 -21.74 7.87 -19.86
CA GLU A 49 -22.16 7.05 -20.99
C GLU A 49 -22.71 5.76 -20.39
N GLU A 50 -24.03 5.65 -20.46
CA GLU A 50 -24.78 4.43 -20.24
C GLU A 50 -24.16 3.32 -21.10
N PHE A 51 -23.46 2.38 -20.46
CA PHE A 51 -22.95 1.21 -21.16
C PHE A 51 -23.40 -0.06 -20.47
N THR A 52 -24.33 -0.73 -21.15
CA THR A 52 -24.92 -2.02 -20.80
C THR A 52 -23.85 -3.03 -20.40
N PRO A 53 -23.98 -3.73 -19.25
CA PRO A 53 -22.98 -4.68 -18.81
C PRO A 53 -23.10 -5.94 -19.66
N LYS A 54 -22.17 -6.13 -20.61
CA LYS A 54 -21.82 -7.48 -21.04
C LYS A 54 -20.88 -8.05 -19.99
N ALA A 55 -21.47 -8.68 -18.98
CA ALA A 55 -20.77 -9.47 -17.99
C ALA A 55 -19.94 -10.55 -18.71
N SER A 56 -18.62 -10.35 -18.76
CA SER A 56 -17.71 -11.49 -18.89
C SER A 56 -17.79 -12.24 -17.56
N ASN A 57 -18.69 -13.22 -17.49
CA ASN A 57 -18.92 -14.11 -16.34
C ASN A 57 -17.74 -15.06 -16.07
N GLU A 58 -16.50 -14.64 -16.33
CA GLU A 58 -15.32 -15.43 -16.01
C GLU A 58 -14.94 -15.12 -14.56
N SER A 59 -15.16 -16.11 -13.69
CA SER A 59 -14.71 -16.07 -12.32
C SER A 59 -13.19 -16.02 -12.28
N VAL A 60 -12.64 -14.88 -11.87
CA VAL A 60 -11.19 -14.72 -11.71
C VAL A 60 -10.80 -15.30 -10.36
N SER A 61 -9.95 -16.33 -10.34
CA SER A 61 -9.42 -16.82 -9.06
C SER A 61 -8.15 -16.08 -8.67
N VAL A 62 -8.14 -15.53 -7.44
CA VAL A 62 -6.98 -14.81 -6.87
C VAL A 62 -6.37 -15.54 -5.66
N SER A 63 -6.90 -16.71 -5.32
CA SER A 63 -6.58 -17.50 -4.11
C SER A 63 -5.08 -17.84 -3.94
N GLY A 64 -4.36 -18.05 -5.05
CA GLY A 64 -2.94 -18.41 -5.05
C GLY A 64 -1.98 -17.24 -4.82
N LEU A 65 -2.46 -16.00 -4.79
CA LEU A 65 -1.59 -14.82 -4.70
C LEU A 65 -1.18 -14.50 -3.25
N PRO A 66 0.03 -13.92 -3.06
CA PRO A 66 0.42 -13.41 -1.76
C PRO A 66 -0.45 -12.21 -1.37
N VAL A 67 -0.76 -12.08 -0.07
CA VAL A 67 -1.60 -11.00 0.49
C VAL A 67 -1.14 -9.61 0.06
N THR A 68 0.17 -9.41 -0.06
CA THR A 68 0.74 -8.13 -0.51
C THR A 68 0.36 -7.78 -1.95
N LYS A 69 0.25 -8.76 -2.85
CA LYS A 69 -0.24 -8.55 -4.23
C LYS A 69 -1.75 -8.31 -4.24
N LEU A 70 -2.52 -9.07 -3.47
CA LEU A 70 -3.97 -8.86 -3.31
C LEU A 70 -4.27 -7.43 -2.85
N LEU A 71 -3.53 -6.92 -1.87
CA LEU A 71 -3.69 -5.54 -1.40
C LEU A 71 -3.21 -4.49 -2.41
N LYS A 72 -2.22 -4.80 -3.25
CA LYS A 72 -1.81 -3.89 -4.33
C LYS A 72 -2.90 -3.78 -5.39
N LEU A 73 -3.43 -4.91 -5.85
CA LEU A 73 -4.56 -4.98 -6.77
C LEU A 73 -5.78 -4.28 -6.17
N GLY A 74 -6.13 -4.62 -4.94
CA GLY A 74 -7.22 -3.99 -4.21
C GLY A 74 -7.08 -2.47 -4.11
N LYS A 75 -5.88 -1.96 -3.84
CA LYS A 75 -5.65 -0.50 -3.78
C LYS A 75 -5.64 0.19 -5.14
N ALA A 76 -5.39 -0.55 -6.22
CA ALA A 76 -5.42 0.01 -7.56
C ALA A 76 -6.88 0.14 -8.05
N PHE A 77 -7.66 -0.92 -7.91
CA PHE A 77 -9.00 -1.04 -8.51
C PHE A 77 -10.16 -0.89 -7.51
N PHE A 78 -9.98 -1.28 -6.24
CA PHE A 78 -11.05 -1.39 -5.24
C PHE A 78 -10.76 -0.56 -3.98
N LYS A 79 -10.46 0.73 -4.16
CA LYS A 79 -10.06 1.64 -3.06
C LYS A 79 -11.15 1.87 -2.02
N GLU A 80 -12.41 1.72 -2.42
CA GLU A 80 -13.58 1.98 -1.58
C GLU A 80 -13.84 0.84 -0.60
N GLN A 81 -13.35 -0.36 -0.90
CA GLN A 81 -13.61 -1.54 -0.08
C GLN A 81 -12.89 -1.50 1.25
N GLU A 82 -13.66 -1.61 2.33
CA GLU A 82 -13.17 -1.50 3.70
C GLU A 82 -12.17 -2.59 4.06
N VAL A 83 -12.38 -3.81 3.55
CA VAL A 83 -11.49 -4.96 3.76
C VAL A 83 -10.08 -4.64 3.27
N ILE A 84 -9.95 -4.01 2.11
CA ILE A 84 -8.66 -3.64 1.53
C ILE A 84 -8.02 -2.48 2.29
N LYS A 85 -8.83 -1.48 2.67
CA LYS A 85 -8.36 -0.29 3.41
C LYS A 85 -7.89 -0.64 4.82
N TYR A 86 -8.62 -1.50 5.52
CA TYR A 86 -8.42 -1.79 6.93
C TYR A 86 -7.61 -3.05 7.22
N TYR A 87 -7.21 -3.82 6.22
CA TYR A 87 -6.45 -5.07 6.38
C TYR A 87 -5.25 -4.98 7.34
N TYR A 88 -4.49 -3.88 7.30
CA TYR A 88 -3.37 -3.64 8.22
C TYR A 88 -3.60 -2.47 9.18
N THR A 89 -4.81 -1.94 9.26
CA THR A 89 -5.10 -0.82 10.14
C THR A 89 -5.18 -1.31 11.58
N VAL A 90 -4.39 -0.67 12.45
CA VAL A 90 -4.38 -0.97 13.89
C VAL A 90 -5.64 -0.40 14.53
N GLY A 91 -6.28 -1.18 15.41
CA GLY A 91 -7.52 -0.77 16.10
C GLY A 91 -8.81 -0.98 15.31
N LYS A 92 -8.73 -1.54 14.09
CA LYS A 92 -9.90 -2.03 13.35
C LYS A 92 -10.19 -3.48 13.71
N GLU A 93 -11.43 -3.89 13.45
CA GLU A 93 -11.90 -5.22 13.79
C GLU A 93 -11.00 -6.31 13.17
N PRO A 94 -10.73 -7.41 13.91
CA PRO A 94 -9.97 -8.54 13.39
C PRO A 94 -10.58 -9.14 12.12
N PHE A 95 -11.89 -8.97 11.93
CA PHE A 95 -12.64 -9.37 10.75
C PHE A 95 -11.96 -8.95 9.44
N TYR A 96 -11.53 -7.69 9.35
CA TYR A 96 -10.90 -7.16 8.13
C TYR A 96 -9.49 -7.70 7.86
N LYS A 97 -8.87 -8.43 8.80
CA LYS A 97 -7.53 -9.02 8.65
C LYS A 97 -7.55 -10.44 8.09
N ASN A 98 -8.73 -10.95 7.73
CA ASN A 98 -8.88 -12.28 7.15
C ASN A 98 -8.48 -12.27 5.67
N LYS A 99 -7.55 -13.16 5.29
CA LYS A 99 -7.13 -13.37 3.91
C LYS A 99 -8.26 -13.87 3.03
N GLU A 100 -9.09 -14.79 3.54
CA GLU A 100 -10.19 -15.38 2.78
C GLU A 100 -11.22 -14.31 2.41
N LEU A 101 -11.57 -13.47 3.38
CA LEU A 101 -12.45 -12.31 3.15
C LEU A 101 -11.88 -11.35 2.10
N LEU A 102 -10.57 -11.11 2.12
CA LEU A 102 -9.90 -10.27 1.13
C LEU A 102 -9.99 -10.87 -0.28
N ILE A 103 -9.80 -12.19 -0.41
CA ILE A 103 -9.93 -12.90 -1.69
C ILE A 103 -11.38 -12.78 -2.17
N GLU A 104 -12.35 -13.16 -1.34
CA GLU A 104 -13.76 -13.14 -1.68
C GLU A 104 -14.21 -11.75 -2.13
N THR A 105 -13.82 -10.71 -1.39
CA THR A 105 -14.14 -9.31 -1.74
C THR A 105 -13.57 -8.95 -3.12
N ILE A 106 -12.32 -9.33 -3.41
CA ILE A 106 -11.69 -9.04 -4.71
C ILE A 106 -12.37 -9.80 -5.83
N GLU A 107 -12.72 -11.08 -5.64
CA GLU A 107 -13.37 -11.89 -6.67
C GLU A 107 -14.79 -11.38 -6.97
N GLN A 108 -15.55 -11.00 -5.94
CA GLN A 108 -16.89 -10.43 -6.10
C GLN A 108 -16.87 -9.05 -6.77
N GLU A 109 -15.94 -8.20 -6.38
CA GLU A 109 -15.84 -6.84 -6.94
C GLU A 109 -15.23 -6.84 -8.35
N ALA A 110 -14.37 -7.80 -8.68
CA ALA A 110 -13.83 -7.94 -10.04
C ALA A 110 -14.91 -8.17 -11.09
N VAL A 111 -15.99 -8.88 -10.75
CA VAL A 111 -17.14 -9.09 -11.67
C VAL A 111 -17.92 -7.78 -11.91
N LYS A 112 -17.84 -6.82 -10.97
CA LYS A 112 -18.54 -5.54 -11.06
C LYS A 112 -17.74 -4.47 -11.81
N LEU A 113 -16.47 -4.72 -12.14
CA LEU A 113 -15.63 -3.76 -12.84
C LEU A 113 -16.14 -3.50 -14.26
N PRO A 114 -16.00 -2.25 -14.76
CA PRO A 114 -16.21 -1.98 -16.17
C PRO A 114 -15.16 -2.74 -17.01
N VAL A 115 -15.54 -3.15 -18.22
CA VAL A 115 -14.71 -4.00 -19.09
C VAL A 115 -13.30 -3.45 -19.30
N SER A 116 -13.15 -2.12 -19.42
CA SER A 116 -11.84 -1.47 -19.54
C SER A 116 -10.95 -1.74 -18.33
N GLU A 117 -11.46 -1.52 -17.11
CA GLU A 117 -10.70 -1.73 -15.88
C GLU A 117 -10.49 -3.22 -15.58
N TYR A 118 -11.45 -4.06 -15.96
CA TYR A 118 -11.32 -5.51 -15.85
C TYR A 118 -10.13 -6.04 -16.66
N ASN A 119 -9.95 -5.56 -17.90
CA ASN A 119 -8.81 -5.95 -18.73
C ASN A 119 -7.47 -5.53 -18.10
N ASP A 120 -7.41 -4.33 -17.52
CA ASP A 120 -6.23 -3.85 -16.81
C ASP A 120 -5.96 -4.67 -15.54
N PHE A 121 -7.02 -5.07 -14.83
CA PHE A 121 -6.93 -5.95 -13.67
C PHE A 121 -6.36 -7.32 -14.04
N ILE A 122 -6.86 -7.96 -15.10
CA ILE A 122 -6.34 -9.24 -15.60
C ILE A 122 -4.87 -9.10 -16.03
N LYS A 123 -4.52 -8.00 -16.69
CA LYS A 123 -3.14 -7.73 -17.10
C LYS A 123 -2.20 -7.62 -15.90
N GLU A 124 -2.58 -6.88 -14.87
CA GLU A 124 -1.78 -6.74 -13.65
C GLU A 124 -1.69 -8.06 -12.86
N LEU A 125 -2.76 -8.87 -12.91
CA LEU A 125 -2.79 -10.22 -12.35
C LEU A 125 -1.85 -11.18 -13.09
N SER A 126 -1.74 -11.06 -14.41
CA SER A 126 -0.81 -11.85 -15.23
C SER A 126 0.65 -11.45 -15.09
N ASN A 127 0.93 -10.27 -14.54
CA ASN A 127 2.27 -9.70 -14.35
C ASN A 127 3.02 -10.33 -13.14
N VAL A 128 2.81 -11.64 -12.96
CA VAL A 128 3.44 -12.49 -11.94
C VAL A 128 4.57 -13.24 -12.64
N LYS A 129 5.70 -12.56 -12.81
CA LYS A 129 7.01 -13.17 -13.09
C LYS A 129 8.02 -12.63 -12.08
#